data_AF-C9ZYB3-F1
#
_entry.id   AF-C9ZYB3-F1
#
_cell.length_a   1.000
_cell.length_b   1.000
_cell.length_c   1.000
_cell.angle_alpha   90.00
_cell.angle_beta   90.00
_cell.angle_gamma   90.00
#
_symmetry.space_group_name_H-M   'P 1'
#
loop_
_entity.id
_entity.type
_entity.pdbx_description
1 polymer ?
#
loop_
_entity_poly.entity_id
_entity_poly.type
_entity_poly.pdbx_seq_one_letter_code
_entity_poly.pdbx_strand_id
1 'polypeptide(L)'
;MPPRSARPLRKTGSKIIRPRPVPPRDVYVKACVESRINPNSGMLDILSQYTACTVIESIDVSSNYLGDKGALPLFAVVERCQNLKELNLAENGLRNNAIRALCITLVKHPTLERLNVSDNYISEGAAVSLYALLEDNPRVCSLVIDNTKIDVKWRVKLRDLAQANAEALEKLRAASLQES
;
A
#
# COMPACT_ATOMS: atom_id res chain seq x y z
N MET A 1 -68.66 9.23 -16.01
CA MET A 1 -67.20 8.97 -16.12
C MET A 1 -66.47 9.89 -15.15
N PRO A 2 -65.98 9.42 -14.00
CA PRO A 2 -65.22 10.27 -13.09
C PRO A 2 -63.72 10.34 -13.50
N PRO A 3 -63.05 11.50 -13.27
CA PRO A 3 -61.65 11.71 -13.63
C PRO A 3 -60.68 10.94 -12.72
N ARG A 4 -59.57 10.48 -13.32
CA ARG A 4 -58.54 9.64 -12.70
C ARG A 4 -57.85 10.34 -11.52
N SER A 5 -57.73 9.57 -10.43
CA SER A 5 -57.06 9.92 -9.19
C SER A 5 -55.61 10.39 -9.36
N ALA A 6 -55.26 11.36 -8.51
CA ALA A 6 -53.94 11.94 -8.35
C ALA A 6 -52.82 10.90 -8.12
N ARG A 7 -51.64 11.18 -8.67
CA ARG A 7 -50.39 10.55 -8.22
C ARG A 7 -49.43 11.64 -7.73
N PRO A 8 -49.05 11.66 -6.44
CA PRO A 8 -48.09 12.63 -5.94
C PRO A 8 -46.69 12.31 -6.48
N LEU A 9 -45.98 13.36 -6.91
CA LEU A 9 -44.55 13.34 -7.23
C LEU A 9 -43.77 12.91 -5.98
N ARG A 10 -43.27 11.68 -6.01
CA ARG A 10 -42.40 11.14 -4.97
C ARG A 10 -41.07 11.89 -5.01
N LYS A 11 -40.89 12.83 -4.09
CA LYS A 11 -39.60 13.45 -3.77
C LYS A 11 -38.61 12.32 -3.45
N THR A 12 -37.69 12.03 -4.37
CA THR A 12 -36.60 11.10 -4.09
C THR A 12 -35.65 11.78 -3.13
N GLY A 13 -35.80 11.45 -1.85
CA GLY A 13 -34.89 11.84 -0.79
C GLY A 13 -33.46 11.51 -1.21
N SER A 14 -32.58 12.49 -1.00
CA SER A 14 -31.13 12.38 -1.08
C SER A 14 -30.71 11.12 -0.35
N LYS A 15 -30.43 10.04 -1.11
CA LYS A 15 -29.77 8.87 -0.57
C LYS A 15 -28.44 9.38 -0.04
N ILE A 16 -28.30 9.37 1.28
CA ILE A 16 -26.99 9.34 1.93
C ILE A 16 -26.35 8.07 1.38
N ILE A 17 -25.55 8.23 0.32
CA ILE A 17 -24.78 7.15 -0.29
C ILE A 17 -23.76 6.80 0.78
N ARG A 18 -24.09 5.82 1.63
CA ARG A 18 -23.08 5.11 2.39
C ARG A 18 -22.06 4.65 1.35
N PRO A 19 -20.79 5.08 1.41
CA PRO A 19 -19.82 4.66 0.41
C PRO A 19 -19.84 3.14 0.42
N ARG A 20 -20.24 2.54 -0.70
CA ARG A 20 -20.15 1.09 -0.87
C ARG A 20 -18.69 0.74 -0.58
N PRO A 21 -18.41 -0.33 0.18
CA PRO A 21 -17.04 -0.77 0.33
C PRO A 21 -16.54 -1.08 -1.09
N VAL A 22 -15.62 -0.25 -1.56
CA VAL A 22 -15.10 -0.35 -2.92
C VAL A 22 -14.06 -1.45 -2.91
N PRO A 23 -14.16 -2.46 -3.77
CA PRO A 23 -13.13 -3.47 -3.83
C PRO A 23 -11.80 -2.79 -4.17
N PRO A 24 -10.67 -3.27 -3.62
CA PRO A 24 -9.35 -2.69 -3.88
C PRO A 24 -9.03 -2.69 -5.39
N ARG A 25 -9.60 -3.62 -6.15
CA ARG A 25 -9.61 -3.62 -7.63
C ARG A 25 -10.21 -2.35 -8.23
N ASP A 26 -11.38 -1.91 -7.77
CA ASP A 26 -12.02 -0.69 -8.29
C ASP A 26 -11.22 0.55 -7.90
N VAL A 27 -10.63 0.57 -6.70
CA VAL A 27 -9.73 1.65 -6.28
C VAL A 27 -8.51 1.71 -7.19
N TYR A 28 -7.91 0.56 -7.49
CA TYR A 28 -6.77 0.46 -8.41
C TYR A 28 -7.14 0.92 -9.82
N VAL A 29 -8.24 0.40 -10.38
CA VAL A 29 -8.72 0.80 -11.72
C VAL A 29 -9.00 2.29 -11.76
N LYS A 30 -9.66 2.83 -10.74
CA LYS A 30 -9.95 4.26 -10.66
C LYS A 30 -8.66 5.08 -10.56
N ALA A 31 -7.70 4.65 -9.75
CA ALA A 31 -6.40 5.31 -9.64
C ALA A 31 -5.58 5.22 -10.94
N CYS A 32 -5.65 4.09 -11.66
CA CYS A 32 -5.06 3.92 -12.98
C CYS A 32 -5.68 4.87 -14.00
N VAL A 33 -7.02 4.99 -14.02
CA VAL A 33 -7.74 5.92 -14.91
C VAL A 33 -7.38 7.37 -14.59
N GLU A 34 -7.38 7.75 -13.31
CA GLU A 34 -6.98 9.08 -12.84
C GLU A 34 -5.55 9.43 -13.26
N SER A 35 -4.66 8.44 -13.16
CA SER A 35 -3.24 8.60 -13.50
C SER A 35 -2.93 8.39 -14.99
N ARG A 36 -3.94 8.08 -15.83
CA ARG A 36 -3.81 7.68 -17.25
C ARG A 36 -2.82 6.55 -17.49
N ILE A 37 -2.85 5.53 -16.64
CA ILE A 37 -1.99 4.34 -16.73
C ILE A 37 -2.84 3.14 -17.14
N ASN A 38 -2.32 2.31 -18.04
CA ASN A 38 -2.94 1.02 -18.36
C ASN A 38 -2.85 0.10 -17.13
N PRO A 39 -3.99 -0.34 -16.56
CA PRO A 39 -3.97 -1.25 -15.43
C PRO A 39 -3.35 -2.58 -15.86
N ASN A 40 -2.40 -3.08 -15.08
CA ASN A 40 -1.77 -4.37 -15.37
C ASN A 40 -2.78 -5.50 -15.13
N SER A 41 -2.88 -6.44 -16.06
CA SER A 41 -3.77 -7.59 -15.94
C SER A 41 -3.45 -8.47 -14.71
N GLY A 42 -2.17 -8.63 -14.37
CA GLY A 42 -1.74 -9.36 -13.17
C GLY A 42 -2.16 -8.67 -11.87
N MET A 43 -2.06 -7.34 -11.82
CA MET A 43 -2.63 -6.56 -10.71
C MET A 43 -4.14 -6.72 -10.58
N LEU A 44 -4.86 -6.70 -11.70
CA LEU A 44 -6.31 -6.88 -11.69
C LEU A 44 -6.70 -8.27 -11.22
N ASP A 45 -5.91 -9.29 -11.56
CA ASP A 45 -6.12 -10.66 -11.10
C ASP A 45 -5.91 -10.79 -9.59
N ILE A 46 -4.76 -10.33 -9.09
CA ILE A 46 -4.43 -10.30 -7.65
C ILE A 46 -5.49 -9.52 -6.88
N LEU A 47 -5.85 -8.33 -7.35
CA LEU A 47 -6.87 -7.49 -6.72
C LEU A 47 -8.29 -8.04 -6.86
N SER A 48 -8.56 -8.90 -7.84
CA SER A 48 -9.84 -9.59 -7.98
C SER A 48 -10.02 -10.68 -6.93
N GLN A 49 -8.93 -11.18 -6.34
CA GLN A 49 -8.98 -12.14 -5.22
C GLN A 49 -9.40 -11.45 -3.91
N TYR A 50 -9.16 -10.14 -3.78
CA TYR A 50 -9.54 -9.38 -2.60
C TYR A 50 -10.90 -8.69 -2.79
N THR A 51 -11.87 -9.08 -1.97
CA THR A 51 -13.22 -8.50 -2.00
C THR A 51 -13.32 -7.26 -1.11
N ALA A 52 -14.41 -6.51 -1.24
CA ALA A 52 -14.64 -5.27 -0.51
C ALA A 52 -14.68 -5.41 1.03
N CYS A 53 -14.78 -6.63 1.57
CA CYS A 53 -14.84 -6.90 3.00
C CYS A 53 -13.65 -7.71 3.55
N THR A 54 -12.62 -7.97 2.74
CA THR A 54 -11.43 -8.68 3.23
C THR A 54 -10.44 -7.72 3.87
N VAL A 55 -10.05 -8.03 5.11
CA VAL A 55 -8.90 -7.42 5.77
C VAL A 55 -7.66 -7.91 5.02
N ILE A 56 -7.02 -7.02 4.28
CA ILE A 56 -5.82 -7.37 3.51
C ILE A 56 -4.62 -7.15 4.41
N GLU A 57 -4.03 -8.25 4.88
CA GLU A 57 -2.84 -8.22 5.73
C GLU A 57 -1.56 -8.35 4.90
N SER A 58 -1.61 -9.03 3.75
CA SER A 58 -0.45 -9.22 2.88
C SER A 58 -0.84 -9.04 1.42
N ILE A 59 -0.08 -8.21 0.71
CA ILE A 59 -0.20 -7.99 -0.74
C ILE A 59 1.12 -8.41 -1.39
N ASP A 60 1.06 -9.45 -2.21
CA ASP A 60 2.14 -9.80 -3.12
C ASP A 60 1.79 -9.34 -4.53
N VAL A 61 2.60 -8.44 -5.06
CA VAL A 61 2.50 -7.97 -6.45
C VAL A 61 3.85 -8.12 -7.16
N SER A 62 4.63 -9.12 -6.77
CA SER A 62 5.93 -9.37 -7.37
C SER A 62 5.83 -9.69 -8.87
N SER A 63 6.88 -9.39 -9.64
CA SER A 63 7.00 -9.73 -11.08
C SER A 63 5.88 -9.18 -11.99
N ASN A 64 5.25 -8.06 -11.62
CA ASN A 64 4.17 -7.45 -12.41
C ASN A 64 4.64 -6.35 -13.36
N TYR A 65 5.95 -6.09 -13.49
CA TYR A 65 6.50 -5.07 -14.41
C TYR A 65 5.72 -3.74 -14.38
N LEU A 66 5.32 -3.29 -13.19
CA LEU A 66 4.50 -2.09 -13.00
C LEU A 66 5.17 -0.82 -13.56
N GLY A 67 6.49 -0.76 -13.47
CA GLY A 67 7.27 0.44 -13.75
C GLY A 67 6.98 1.57 -12.76
N ASP A 68 7.69 2.69 -12.89
CA ASP A 68 7.57 3.82 -11.96
C ASP A 68 6.16 4.44 -11.95
N LYS A 69 5.49 4.48 -13.09
CA LYS A 69 4.14 5.04 -13.20
C LYS A 69 3.09 4.07 -12.65
N GLY A 70 3.14 2.79 -13.04
CA GLY A 70 2.14 1.78 -12.63
C GLY A 70 2.12 1.46 -11.14
N ALA A 71 3.20 1.79 -10.41
CA ALA A 71 3.24 1.66 -8.96
C ALA A 71 2.48 2.77 -8.20
N LEU A 72 2.34 3.97 -8.78
CA LEU A 72 1.58 5.07 -8.15
C LEU A 72 0.13 4.70 -7.78
N PRO A 73 -0.69 4.13 -8.68
CA PRO A 73 -2.05 3.74 -8.34
C PRO A 73 -2.10 2.63 -7.28
N LEU A 74 -1.05 1.80 -7.18
CA LEU A 74 -0.94 0.81 -6.11
C LEU A 74 -0.75 1.47 -4.74
N PHE A 75 0.05 2.53 -4.64
CA PHE A 75 0.22 3.25 -3.38
C PHE A 75 -1.10 3.84 -2.87
N ALA A 76 -1.96 4.33 -3.77
CA ALA A 76 -3.30 4.81 -3.41
C ALA A 76 -4.21 3.68 -2.86
N VAL A 77 -4.04 2.46 -3.35
CA VAL A 77 -4.74 1.28 -2.80
C VAL A 77 -4.18 0.93 -1.43
N VAL A 78 -2.85 0.86 -1.30
CA VAL A 78 -2.17 0.57 -0.03
C VAL A 78 -2.58 1.59 1.05
N GLU A 79 -2.67 2.87 0.72
CA GLU A 79 -3.12 3.91 1.65
C GLU A 79 -4.55 3.66 2.21
N ARG A 80 -5.41 3.01 1.42
CA ARG A 80 -6.76 2.61 1.86
C ARG A 80 -6.75 1.31 2.67
N CYS A 81 -5.73 0.47 2.49
CA CYS A 81 -5.59 -0.82 3.16
C CYS A 81 -4.94 -0.69 4.54
N GLN A 82 -5.60 -0.03 5.48
CA GLN A 82 -5.07 0.28 6.83
C GLN A 82 -4.68 -0.92 7.70
N ASN A 83 -4.92 -2.16 7.29
CA ASN A 83 -4.55 -3.38 8.01
C ASN A 83 -3.41 -4.15 7.34
N LEU A 84 -2.82 -3.59 6.28
CA LEU A 84 -1.75 -4.22 5.54
C LEU A 84 -0.48 -4.26 6.40
N LYS A 85 0.03 -5.47 6.61
CA LYS A 85 1.25 -5.80 7.35
C LYS A 85 2.41 -6.09 6.43
N GLU A 86 2.17 -6.73 5.28
CA GLU A 86 3.21 -7.18 4.37
C GLU A 86 2.94 -6.70 2.94
N LEU A 87 3.91 -6.02 2.33
CA LEU A 87 3.85 -5.57 0.95
C LEU A 87 5.06 -6.07 0.18
N ASN A 88 4.84 -6.90 -0.83
CA ASN A 88 5.88 -7.36 -1.74
C ASN A 88 5.74 -6.72 -3.13
N LEU A 89 6.76 -5.94 -3.48
CA LEU A 89 6.93 -5.22 -4.73
C LEU A 89 8.17 -5.69 -5.50
N ALA A 90 8.64 -6.91 -5.24
CA ALA A 90 9.82 -7.43 -5.92
C ALA A 90 9.65 -7.48 -7.46
N GLU A 91 10.73 -7.27 -8.21
CA GLU A 91 10.75 -7.41 -9.67
C GLU A 91 9.66 -6.58 -10.41
N ASN A 92 9.44 -5.34 -9.99
CA ASN A 92 8.44 -4.45 -10.59
C ASN A 92 9.04 -3.32 -11.43
N GLY A 93 10.36 -3.28 -11.59
CA GLY A 93 11.05 -2.20 -12.30
C GLY A 93 10.90 -0.83 -11.61
N LEU A 94 10.76 -0.81 -10.29
CA LEU A 94 10.64 0.43 -9.52
C LEU A 94 11.95 1.22 -9.56
N ARG A 95 11.84 2.53 -9.75
CA ARG A 95 12.94 3.51 -9.67
C ARG A 95 12.84 4.36 -8.41
N ASN A 96 13.86 5.17 -8.14
CA ASN A 96 13.91 6.06 -6.97
C ASN A 96 12.64 6.92 -6.76
N ASN A 97 12.02 7.41 -7.84
CA ASN A 97 10.79 8.20 -7.73
C ASN A 97 9.62 7.40 -7.15
N ALA A 98 9.46 6.14 -7.56
CA ALA A 98 8.41 5.28 -7.06
C ALA A 98 8.65 4.91 -5.59
N ILE A 99 9.90 4.63 -5.20
CA ILE A 99 10.25 4.39 -3.78
C ILE A 99 10.00 5.62 -2.92
N ARG A 100 10.31 6.82 -3.42
CA ARG A 100 10.05 8.05 -2.67
C ARG A 100 8.55 8.27 -2.47
N ALA A 101 7.73 8.03 -3.49
CA ALA A 101 6.28 8.10 -3.37
C ALA A 101 5.76 7.05 -2.36
N LEU A 102 6.22 5.81 -2.47
CA LEU A 102 5.93 4.73 -1.52
C LEU A 102 6.31 5.13 -0.09
N CYS A 103 7.48 5.74 0.10
CA CYS A 103 7.95 6.19 1.40
C CYS A 103 6.97 7.19 2.03
N ILE A 104 6.50 8.17 1.25
CA ILE A 104 5.55 9.19 1.73
C ILE A 104 4.19 8.56 2.09
N THR A 105 3.76 7.53 1.37
CA THR A 105 2.54 6.80 1.69
C THR A 105 2.71 5.93 2.93
N LEU A 106 3.82 5.21 3.03
CA LEU A 106 4.11 4.29 4.14
C LEU A 106 4.37 4.99 5.46
N VAL A 107 4.87 6.24 5.43
CA VAL A 107 5.06 7.02 6.65
C VAL A 107 3.73 7.23 7.39
N LYS A 108 2.62 7.32 6.65
CA LYS A 108 1.27 7.46 7.21
C LYS A 108 0.61 6.12 7.50
N HIS A 109 1.21 5.02 7.08
CA HIS A 109 0.58 3.72 7.16
C HIS A 109 0.70 3.15 8.58
N PRO A 110 -0.42 2.82 9.25
CA PRO A 110 -0.37 2.45 10.65
C PRO A 110 0.11 1.01 10.86
N THR A 111 -0.09 0.07 9.95
CA THR A 111 0.10 -1.36 10.26
C THR A 111 1.20 -2.06 9.48
N LEU A 112 1.91 -1.35 8.60
CA LEU A 112 2.86 -2.02 7.71
C LEU A 112 4.12 -2.40 8.48
N GLU A 113 4.43 -3.70 8.50
CA GLU A 113 5.56 -4.29 9.21
C GLU A 113 6.65 -4.74 8.24
N ARG A 114 6.28 -5.29 7.08
CA ARG A 114 7.22 -5.84 6.09
C ARG A 114 7.04 -5.23 4.71
N LEU A 115 8.14 -4.78 4.14
CA LEU A 115 8.24 -4.25 2.80
C LEU A 115 9.34 -4.99 2.02
N ASN A 116 8.99 -5.56 0.89
CA ASN A 116 9.94 -6.16 -0.03
C ASN A 116 9.97 -5.35 -1.33
N VAL A 117 11.14 -4.84 -1.70
CA VAL A 117 11.39 -4.09 -2.94
C VAL A 117 12.61 -4.67 -3.68
N SER A 118 12.85 -5.96 -3.53
CA SER A 118 13.96 -6.68 -4.19
C SER A 118 13.83 -6.66 -5.72
N ASP A 119 14.92 -6.92 -6.45
CA ASP A 119 14.94 -6.99 -7.91
C ASP A 119 14.37 -5.74 -8.61
N ASN A 120 14.58 -4.57 -8.01
CA ASN A 120 14.17 -3.29 -8.55
C ASN A 120 15.37 -2.38 -8.89
N TYR A 121 15.13 -1.46 -9.82
CA TYR A 121 16.11 -0.46 -10.28
C TYR A 121 16.23 0.72 -9.31
N ILE A 122 16.52 0.42 -8.05
CA ILE A 122 16.67 1.40 -6.98
C ILE A 122 18.15 1.66 -6.70
N SER A 123 18.51 2.94 -6.62
CA SER A 123 19.87 3.43 -6.36
C SER A 123 19.95 4.01 -4.93
N GLU A 124 21.11 4.53 -4.54
CA GLU A 124 21.35 5.10 -3.20
C GLU A 124 20.33 6.17 -2.76
N GLY A 125 19.84 7.02 -3.67
CA GLY A 125 18.80 8.01 -3.31
C GLY A 125 17.48 7.39 -2.81
N ALA A 126 17.15 6.18 -3.27
CA ALA A 126 16.01 5.42 -2.75
C ALA A 126 16.33 4.84 -1.36
N ALA A 127 17.57 4.38 -1.14
CA ALA A 127 18.00 3.88 0.15
C ALA A 127 17.93 4.95 1.25
N VAL A 128 18.32 6.19 0.94
CA VAL A 128 18.16 7.34 1.86
C VAL A 128 16.70 7.57 2.22
N SER A 129 15.80 7.47 1.23
CA SER A 129 14.36 7.65 1.46
C SER A 129 13.79 6.53 2.34
N LEU A 130 14.20 5.27 2.10
CA LEU A 130 13.83 4.12 2.92
C LEU A 130 14.40 4.21 4.35
N TYR A 131 15.60 4.78 4.49
CA TYR A 131 16.21 5.01 5.80
C TYR A 131 15.39 6.03 6.60
N ALA A 132 15.03 7.16 5.98
CA ALA A 132 14.17 8.16 6.61
C ALA A 132 12.77 7.60 6.95
N LEU A 133 12.22 6.71 6.11
CA LEU A 133 10.99 5.99 6.43
C LEU A 133 11.12 5.20 7.73
N LEU A 134 12.18 4.40 7.85
CA LEU A 134 12.42 3.54 9.01
C LEU A 134 12.61 4.37 10.29
N GLU A 135 13.23 5.54 10.17
CA GLU A 135 13.34 6.48 11.30
C GLU A 135 11.99 7.06 11.71
N ASP A 136 11.15 7.46 10.75
CA ASP A 136 9.88 8.13 11.04
C ASP A 136 8.77 7.12 11.43
N ASN A 137 8.83 5.91 10.89
CA ASN A 137 7.87 4.85 11.16
C ASN A 137 8.56 3.57 11.71
N PRO A 138 8.69 3.45 13.05
CA PRO A 138 9.33 2.31 13.69
C PRO A 138 8.52 1.01 13.61
N ARG A 139 7.34 1.02 12.97
CA ARG A 139 6.54 -0.19 12.76
C ARG A 139 7.07 -1.03 11.60
N VAL A 140 7.72 -0.41 10.62
CA VAL A 140 8.38 -1.15 9.54
C VAL A 140 9.64 -1.80 10.10
N CYS A 141 9.58 -3.11 10.25
CA CYS A 141 10.59 -3.91 10.92
C CYS A 141 11.28 -4.90 9.96
N SER A 142 10.76 -5.10 8.76
CA SER A 142 11.41 -5.92 7.74
C SER A 142 11.45 -5.18 6.40
N LEU A 143 12.66 -4.83 5.97
CA LEU A 143 12.90 -4.29 4.63
C LEU A 143 13.78 -5.25 3.84
N VAL A 144 13.25 -5.79 2.74
CA VAL A 144 14.00 -6.66 1.83
C VAL A 144 14.36 -5.87 0.57
N ILE A 145 15.66 -5.72 0.32
CA ILE A 145 16.23 -4.97 -0.81
C ILE A 145 17.24 -5.86 -1.58
N ASP A 146 16.83 -7.11 -1.84
CA ASP A 146 17.70 -8.06 -2.53
C ASP A 146 17.91 -7.76 -4.01
N ASN A 147 19.09 -8.04 -4.55
CA ASN A 147 19.43 -7.77 -5.96
C ASN A 147 19.11 -6.33 -6.47
N THR A 148 19.48 -5.31 -5.69
CA THR A 148 19.26 -3.89 -6.04
C THR A 148 20.58 -3.15 -6.26
N LYS A 149 20.53 -1.99 -6.93
CA LYS A 149 21.68 -1.12 -7.20
C LYS A 149 22.11 -0.30 -5.96
N ILE A 150 21.75 -0.78 -4.77
CA ILE A 150 22.06 -0.15 -3.48
C ILE A 150 23.43 -0.63 -3.01
N ASP A 151 24.26 0.31 -2.56
CA ASP A 151 25.57 0.00 -2.00
C ASP A 151 25.45 -0.87 -0.73
N VAL A 152 26.41 -1.76 -0.52
CA VAL A 152 26.45 -2.66 0.65
C VAL A 152 26.37 -1.88 1.97
N LYS A 153 26.96 -0.68 2.03
CA LYS A 153 26.90 0.17 3.22
C LYS A 153 25.46 0.52 3.61
N TRP A 154 24.62 0.86 2.63
CA TRP A 154 23.22 1.20 2.87
C TRP A 154 22.41 -0.04 3.26
N ARG A 155 22.70 -1.20 2.66
CA ARG A 155 22.07 -2.47 3.05
C ARG A 155 22.28 -2.80 4.52
N VAL A 156 23.50 -2.61 5.02
CA VAL A 156 23.81 -2.84 6.44
C VAL A 156 23.06 -1.85 7.33
N LYS A 157 23.08 -0.55 7.01
CA LYS A 157 22.36 0.48 7.77
C LYS A 157 20.85 0.25 7.83
N LEU A 158 20.24 -0.08 6.70
CA LEU A 158 18.81 -0.35 6.62
C LEU A 158 18.43 -1.59 7.42
N ARG A 159 19.26 -2.64 7.37
CA ARG A 159 19.06 -3.86 8.16
C ARG A 159 19.17 -3.58 9.66
N ASP A 160 20.18 -2.82 10.07
CA ASP A 160 20.40 -2.43 11.47
C ASP A 160 19.21 -1.64 12.03
N LEU A 161 18.75 -0.62 11.28
CA LEU A 161 17.54 0.12 11.64
C LEU A 161 16.29 -0.75 11.67
N ALA A 162 16.08 -1.59 10.66
CA ALA A 162 14.91 -2.48 10.62
C ALA A 162 14.89 -3.42 11.83
N GLN A 163 16.05 -3.93 12.24
CA GLN A 163 16.19 -4.76 13.44
C GLN A 163 15.95 -3.97 14.73
N ALA A 164 16.48 -2.75 14.84
CA ALA A 164 16.22 -1.87 15.98
C ALA A 164 14.72 -1.55 16.12
N ASN A 165 14.04 -1.28 15.00
CA ASN A 165 12.60 -1.08 14.95
C ASN A 165 11.81 -2.33 15.37
N ALA A 166 12.22 -3.51 14.89
CA ALA A 166 11.62 -4.79 15.28
C ALA A 166 11.68 -5.01 16.80
N GLU A 167 12.86 -4.81 17.40
CA GLU A 167 13.04 -4.91 18.85
C GLU A 167 12.23 -3.86 19.62
N ALA A 168 12.21 -2.61 19.14
CA ALA A 168 11.44 -1.54 19.77
C ALA A 168 9.94 -1.87 19.78
N LEU A 169 9.42 -2.41 18.66
CA LEU A 169 8.03 -2.83 18.54
C LEU A 169 7.69 -4.02 19.45
N GLU A 170 8.58 -5.01 19.56
CA GLU A 170 8.43 -6.12 20.51
C GLU A 170 8.46 -5.63 21.96
N LYS A 171 9.38 -4.73 22.32
CA LYS A 171 9.44 -4.12 23.65
C LYS A 171 8.18 -3.35 23.99
N LEU A 172 7.63 -2.58 23.05
CA LEU A 172 6.34 -1.91 23.19
C LEU A 172 5.19 -2.90 23.40
N ARG A 173 5.12 -3.98 22.62
CA ARG A 173 4.10 -5.03 22.77
C ARG A 173 4.22 -5.74 24.12
N ALA A 174 5.44 -6.06 24.57
CA ALA A 174 5.71 -6.71 25.84
C ALA A 174 5.36 -5.81 27.05
N ALA A 175 5.68 -4.52 26.98
CA ALA A 175 5.28 -3.54 28.01
C ALA A 175 3.75 -3.46 28.14
N SER A 176 3.04 -3.43 27.01
CA SER A 176 1.57 -3.38 26.97
C SER A 176 0.88 -4.60 27.61
N LEU A 177 1.55 -5.78 27.63
CA LEU A 177 0.99 -7.00 28.24
C LEU A 177 1.30 -7.14 29.73
N GLN A 178 2.31 -6.43 30.26
CA GLN A 178 2.69 -6.49 31.68
C GLN A 178 1.80 -5.60 32.57
N GLU A 179 1.00 -4.70 31.97
CA GLU A 179 0.11 -3.77 32.67
C GLU A 179 -1.34 -4.26 32.80
N SER A 180 -1.65 -5.52 32.43
CA SER A 180 -3.00 -6.13 32.57
C SER A 180 -3.10 -7.17 33.68
#